data_AF-A0A1B1PT97-F1
#
_entry.id   AF-A0A1B1PT97-F1
#
_cell.length_a   1.000
_cell.length_b   1.000
_cell.length_c   1.000
_cell.angle_alpha   90.00
_cell.angle_beta   90.00
_cell.angle_gamma   90.00
#
_symmetry.space_group_name_H-M   'P 1'
#
loop_
_entity.id
_entity.type
_entity.pdbx_description
1 polymer ?
#
loop_
_entity_poly.entity_id
_entity_poly.type
_entity_poly.pdbx_seq_one_letter_code
_entity_poly.pdbx_strand_id
1 'polypeptide(L)'
;MKIWETLAKPVWRHLVHSPGFEGLGAEAIQVTDCFFDFLLAQQIMAPSGRDVVQWLVETRSIDTSHDIDLLEEVLAVCQPSFLAEIRAARALAKGPKEALGQADSLEVSALASAVPSAPADHVSVDWDPIARPPRKPPIPRHVSVAPWQLPSAYQTALRRAADGLPGAKVGMRVPSRSMVLRMREKLCQYAWTTAERRADPRLGLAGVDLYFGELKARLVKKHHGVRWATLRATADALLLFCRYSGLPDELAMHLASYRREYEARELGQRALKFYGLAKTGNSTTRILEMADTLLAGVAAEDQAARRHRMRNAAAILSVFGNAALRNASAYLVFGESLFWEAGEWVIRTRIQKTHVRRPEIFEFPLHPLAGRFIDAVLQGDASPALLPKLREQALACKRPLFVLSDGAPAAHSYVPRVFRALTGNSFTTLRVMLYSDAVAAHGVEGIELAKPSAHHASTEVVKQHYIAEQVAEVHATNLRQRRQRRQGSLISAQQGLLSALDDASAI
;
A
#
# COMPACT_ATOMS: atom_id res chain seq x y z
N MET A 1 21.54 31.64 -27.62
CA MET A 1 22.87 31.07 -27.90
C MET A 1 22.69 29.89 -28.85
N LYS A 2 23.59 29.66 -29.82
CA LYS A 2 23.41 28.53 -30.76
C LYS A 2 23.96 27.27 -30.10
N ILE A 3 23.20 26.16 -30.11
CA ILE A 3 23.54 24.94 -29.34
C ILE A 3 24.91 24.34 -29.66
N TRP A 4 25.40 24.50 -30.89
CA TRP A 4 26.72 24.03 -31.28
C TRP A 4 27.86 24.80 -30.57
N GLU A 5 27.63 26.04 -30.13
CA GLU A 5 28.59 26.81 -29.32
C GLU A 5 28.71 26.21 -27.91
N THR A 6 27.58 25.82 -27.30
CA THR A 6 27.54 25.12 -26.01
C THR A 6 28.26 23.77 -26.09
N LEU A 7 27.94 22.96 -27.10
CA LEU A 7 28.52 21.62 -27.26
C LEU A 7 30.02 21.64 -27.60
N ALA A 8 30.56 22.77 -28.07
CA ALA A 8 31.99 22.93 -28.33
C ALA A 8 32.84 23.07 -27.05
N LYS A 9 32.23 23.43 -25.91
CA LYS A 9 32.92 23.60 -24.62
C LYS A 9 33.53 22.26 -24.14
N PRO A 10 34.69 22.28 -23.45
CA PRO A 10 35.38 21.05 -23.02
C PRO A 10 34.52 20.07 -22.21
N VAL A 11 33.66 20.59 -21.33
CA VAL A 11 32.79 19.76 -20.47
C VAL A 11 31.83 18.87 -21.27
N TRP A 12 31.36 19.35 -22.43
CA TRP A 12 30.39 18.62 -23.26
C TRP A 12 31.03 17.58 -24.19
N ARG A 13 32.31 17.72 -24.54
CA ARG A 13 33.00 16.81 -25.48
C ARG A 13 32.96 15.35 -25.05
N HIS A 14 33.00 15.10 -23.74
CA HIS A 14 32.89 13.75 -23.19
C HIS A 14 31.44 13.29 -23.03
N LEU A 15 30.54 14.22 -22.70
CA LEU A 15 29.14 13.90 -22.41
C LEU A 15 28.32 13.56 -23.66
N VAL A 16 28.65 14.17 -24.81
CA VAL A 16 27.96 13.95 -26.10
C VAL A 16 28.03 12.49 -26.57
N HIS A 17 29.02 11.72 -26.10
CA HIS A 17 29.16 10.30 -26.43
C HIS A 17 28.38 9.36 -25.50
N SER A 18 27.61 9.89 -24.53
CA SER A 18 26.82 9.08 -23.61
C SER A 18 25.60 8.46 -24.31
N PRO A 19 25.29 7.17 -24.09
CA PRO A 19 24.10 6.55 -24.69
C PRO A 19 22.81 7.27 -24.29
N GLY A 20 22.03 7.74 -25.26
CA GLY A 20 20.79 8.48 -25.04
C GLY A 20 20.94 10.00 -25.06
N PHE A 21 22.15 10.52 -25.28
CA PHE A 21 22.40 11.96 -25.42
C PHE A 21 21.64 12.56 -26.62
N GLU A 22 21.47 11.79 -27.69
CA GLU A 22 20.74 12.16 -28.90
C GLU A 22 19.26 12.51 -28.67
N GLY A 23 18.70 12.11 -27.51
CA GLY A 23 17.33 12.38 -27.12
C GLY A 23 17.14 13.63 -26.25
N LEU A 24 18.22 14.34 -25.89
CA LEU A 24 18.16 15.49 -24.97
C LEU A 24 17.66 16.78 -25.66
N GLY A 25 16.79 17.51 -24.97
CA GLY A 25 16.29 18.80 -25.43
C GLY A 25 17.38 19.89 -25.45
N ALA A 26 17.30 20.80 -26.41
CA ALA A 26 18.23 21.92 -26.52
C ALA A 26 18.18 22.86 -25.29
N GLU A 27 17.00 23.02 -24.71
CA GLU A 27 16.76 23.82 -23.50
C GLU A 27 17.43 23.17 -22.29
N ALA A 28 17.30 21.84 -22.13
CA ALA A 28 17.92 21.08 -21.04
C ALA A 28 19.46 21.18 -21.08
N ILE A 29 20.04 21.13 -22.29
CA ILE A 29 21.48 21.31 -22.51
C ILE A 29 21.91 22.74 -22.09
N GLN A 30 21.15 23.77 -22.44
CA GLN A 30 21.47 25.15 -22.06
C GLN A 30 21.38 25.40 -20.55
N VAL A 31 20.34 24.86 -19.91
CA VAL A 31 20.16 24.96 -18.46
C VAL A 31 21.30 24.25 -17.71
N THR A 32 21.68 23.07 -18.17
CA THR A 32 22.80 22.32 -17.59
C THR A 32 24.15 23.02 -17.84
N ASP A 33 24.33 23.65 -19.00
CA ASP A 33 25.53 24.43 -19.31
C ASP A 33 25.67 25.65 -18.38
N CYS A 34 24.56 26.34 -18.09
CA CYS A 34 24.51 27.42 -17.11
C CYS A 34 24.88 26.93 -15.71
N PHE A 35 24.43 25.72 -15.32
CA PHE A 35 24.84 25.12 -14.05
C PHE A 35 26.34 24.78 -14.02
N PHE A 36 26.91 24.25 -15.10
CA PHE A 36 28.36 24.01 -15.17
C PHE A 36 29.18 25.30 -15.08
N ASP A 37 28.74 26.37 -15.76
CA ASP A 37 29.39 27.68 -15.65
C ASP A 37 29.34 28.20 -14.20
N PHE A 38 28.22 28.00 -13.48
CA PHE A 38 28.12 28.30 -12.05
C PHE A 38 29.11 27.49 -11.20
N LEU A 39 29.21 26.17 -11.42
CA LEU A 39 30.15 25.33 -10.67
C LEU A 39 31.60 25.76 -10.87
N LEU A 40 31.96 26.12 -12.10
CA LEU A 40 33.29 26.63 -12.44
C LEU A 40 33.56 27.99 -11.77
N ALA A 41 32.59 28.91 -11.82
CA ALA A 41 32.71 30.22 -11.18
C ALA A 41 32.90 30.13 -9.66
N GLN A 42 32.20 29.17 -9.02
CA GLN A 42 32.26 28.93 -7.58
C GLN A 42 33.37 27.95 -7.16
N GLN A 43 34.15 27.42 -8.12
CA GLN A 43 35.19 26.39 -7.90
C GLN A 43 34.69 25.15 -7.15
N ILE A 44 33.45 24.72 -7.42
CA ILE A 44 32.82 23.58 -6.76
C ILE A 44 33.21 22.28 -7.49
N MET A 45 34.02 21.46 -6.84
CA MET A 45 34.51 20.19 -7.39
C MET A 45 33.56 19.00 -7.17
N ALA A 46 32.73 19.07 -6.12
CA ALA A 46 31.80 18.01 -5.73
C ALA A 46 30.45 18.64 -5.37
N PRO A 47 29.60 18.94 -6.39
CA PRO A 47 28.34 19.61 -6.15
C PRO A 47 27.38 18.75 -5.31
N SER A 48 26.54 19.44 -4.54
CA SER A 48 25.49 18.88 -3.69
C SER A 48 24.13 19.49 -4.03
N GLY A 49 23.06 18.94 -3.47
CA GLY A 49 21.71 19.50 -3.64
C GLY A 49 21.57 20.95 -3.15
N ARG A 50 22.45 21.42 -2.25
CA ARG A 50 22.48 22.82 -1.82
C ARG A 50 23.04 23.73 -2.90
N ASP A 51 24.06 23.28 -3.62
CA ASP A 51 24.70 24.05 -4.69
C ASP A 51 23.75 24.24 -5.88
N VAL A 52 22.90 23.24 -6.16
CA VAL A 52 21.82 23.35 -7.15
C VAL A 52 20.79 24.41 -6.74
N VAL A 53 20.37 24.43 -5.46
CA VAL A 53 19.43 25.46 -4.96
C VAL A 53 20.08 26.84 -5.00
N GLN A 54 21.35 26.95 -4.62
CA GLN A 54 22.09 28.21 -4.67
C GLN A 54 22.20 28.74 -6.10
N TRP A 55 22.53 27.88 -7.06
CA TRP A 55 22.54 28.23 -8.48
C TRP A 55 21.20 28.79 -8.95
N LEU A 56 20.08 28.14 -8.60
CA LEU A 56 18.74 28.60 -8.98
C LEU A 56 18.36 29.96 -8.39
N VAL A 57 18.87 30.26 -7.18
CA VAL A 57 18.71 31.56 -6.54
C VAL A 57 19.53 32.63 -7.26
N GLU A 58 20.79 32.32 -7.62
CA GLU A 58 21.71 33.25 -8.27
C GLU A 58 21.30 33.57 -9.72
N THR A 59 20.76 32.60 -10.45
CA THR A 59 20.26 32.80 -11.83
C THR A 59 18.89 33.47 -11.89
N ARG A 60 18.27 33.75 -10.73
CA ARG A 60 16.91 34.31 -10.60
C ARG A 60 15.89 33.53 -11.45
N SER A 61 15.98 32.20 -11.41
CA SER A 61 15.05 31.34 -12.14
C SER A 61 13.61 31.63 -11.70
N ILE A 62 12.76 31.98 -12.67
CA ILE A 62 11.33 32.25 -12.46
C ILE A 62 10.57 30.96 -12.16
N ASP A 63 11.05 29.81 -12.68
CA ASP A 63 10.48 28.49 -12.46
C ASP A 63 11.55 27.48 -12.02
N THR A 64 11.84 27.53 -10.73
CA THR A 64 12.79 26.64 -10.06
C THR A 64 12.45 25.16 -10.25
N SER A 65 11.17 24.80 -10.44
CA SER A 65 10.78 23.41 -10.67
C SER A 65 11.14 22.97 -12.08
N HIS A 66 10.84 23.81 -13.07
CA HIS A 66 11.14 23.54 -14.48
C HIS A 66 12.64 23.40 -14.73
N ASP A 67 13.46 24.30 -14.18
CA ASP A 67 14.92 24.25 -14.37
C ASP A 67 15.55 23.02 -13.69
N ILE A 68 14.99 22.57 -12.56
CA ILE A 68 15.43 21.30 -11.94
C ILE A 68 15.03 20.10 -12.80
N ASP A 69 13.86 20.13 -13.44
CA ASP A 69 13.41 19.04 -14.34
C ASP A 69 14.31 18.95 -15.58
N LEU A 70 14.69 20.10 -16.16
CA LEU A 70 15.62 20.20 -17.28
C LEU A 70 17.05 19.75 -16.90
N LEU A 71 17.51 20.10 -15.69
CA LEU A 71 18.79 19.63 -15.18
C LEU A 71 18.77 18.11 -14.90
N GLU A 72 17.65 17.57 -14.42
CA GLU A 72 17.45 16.12 -14.26
C GLU A 72 17.53 15.38 -15.60
N GLU A 73 16.95 15.94 -16.66
CA GLU A 73 16.93 15.32 -18.00
C GLU A 73 18.36 15.02 -18.50
N VAL A 74 19.25 16.01 -18.45
CA VAL A 74 20.64 15.83 -18.91
C VAL A 74 21.44 14.95 -17.95
N LEU A 75 21.34 15.19 -16.64
CA LEU A 75 22.17 14.45 -15.67
C LEU A 75 21.71 13.00 -15.49
N ALA A 76 20.46 12.67 -15.80
CA ALA A 76 19.99 11.28 -15.89
C ALA A 76 20.70 10.48 -16.98
N VAL A 77 21.14 11.13 -18.06
CA VAL A 77 21.87 10.51 -19.17
C VAL A 77 23.37 10.57 -18.92
N CYS A 78 23.88 11.75 -18.56
CA CYS A 78 25.30 12.07 -18.56
C CYS A 78 26.00 11.75 -17.24
N GLN A 79 25.31 11.86 -16.09
CA GLN A 79 25.90 11.64 -14.77
C GLN A 79 24.86 11.11 -13.77
N PRO A 80 24.39 9.85 -13.92
CA PRO A 80 23.24 9.35 -13.15
C PRO A 80 23.45 9.32 -11.63
N SER A 81 24.71 9.27 -11.17
CA SER A 81 25.05 9.34 -9.75
C SER A 81 24.64 10.68 -9.11
N PHE A 82 24.49 11.74 -9.90
CA PHE A 82 24.12 13.07 -9.42
C PHE A 82 22.61 13.23 -9.18
N LEU A 83 21.78 12.27 -9.60
CA LEU A 83 20.33 12.32 -9.42
C LEU A 83 19.90 12.36 -7.94
N ALA A 84 20.73 11.85 -7.03
CA ALA A 84 20.50 11.98 -5.59
C ALA A 84 20.51 13.46 -5.16
N GLU A 85 21.45 14.25 -5.67
CA GLU A 85 21.60 15.67 -5.36
C GLU A 85 20.49 16.51 -5.98
N ILE A 86 20.03 16.17 -7.18
CA ILE A 86 18.85 16.78 -7.81
C ILE A 86 17.59 16.59 -6.96
N ARG A 87 17.39 15.40 -6.39
CA ARG A 87 16.26 15.13 -5.48
C ARG A 87 16.40 15.90 -4.17
N ALA A 88 17.62 15.98 -3.62
CA ALA A 88 17.90 16.79 -2.44
C ALA A 88 17.58 18.28 -2.70
N ALA A 89 17.96 18.80 -3.87
CA ALA A 89 17.63 20.16 -4.28
C ALA A 89 16.12 20.41 -4.36
N ARG A 90 15.34 19.47 -4.95
CA ARG A 90 13.86 19.56 -4.96
C ARG A 90 13.24 19.60 -3.57
N ALA A 91 13.81 18.88 -2.61
CA ALA A 91 13.32 18.87 -1.23
C ALA A 91 13.63 20.21 -0.53
N LEU A 92 14.83 20.74 -0.74
CA LEU A 92 15.28 22.01 -0.18
C LEU A 92 14.56 23.23 -0.78
N ALA A 93 14.28 23.22 -2.08
CA ALA A 93 13.54 24.27 -2.78
C ALA A 93 12.08 24.40 -2.30
N LYS A 94 11.52 23.40 -1.61
CA LYS A 94 10.15 23.39 -1.06
C LYS A 94 10.06 23.94 0.38
N GLY A 95 10.95 24.85 0.77
CA GLY A 95 11.10 25.35 2.14
C GLY A 95 9.81 25.74 2.91
N PRO A 96 9.87 25.78 4.25
CA PRO A 96 8.72 25.70 5.16
C PRO A 96 7.91 27.01 5.19
N LYS A 97 6.74 27.01 4.53
CA LYS A 97 5.70 28.01 4.76
C LYS A 97 4.70 27.47 5.79
N GLU A 98 4.95 27.75 7.06
CA GLU A 98 3.97 27.88 8.19
C GLU A 98 4.72 27.87 9.53
N ALA A 99 5.47 28.94 9.82
CA ALA A 99 6.04 29.19 11.14
C ALA A 99 6.26 30.70 11.33
N LEU A 100 5.17 31.45 11.44
CA LEU A 100 5.18 32.83 11.93
C LEU A 100 3.92 33.01 12.77
N GLY A 101 4.06 32.75 14.05
CA GLY A 101 3.00 32.95 15.03
C GLY A 101 3.15 32.04 16.25
N GLN A 102 4.17 32.28 17.08
CA GLN A 102 4.17 32.11 18.54
C GLN A 102 5.60 32.27 19.05
N ALA A 103 6.00 33.54 19.19
CA ALA A 103 6.88 33.92 20.28
C ALA A 103 6.01 34.14 21.53
N ASP A 104 6.57 33.87 22.70
CA ASP A 104 6.00 33.86 24.05
C ASP A 104 5.34 32.55 24.50
N SER A 105 6.18 31.70 25.11
CA SER A 105 5.97 31.03 26.40
C SER A 105 7.15 30.11 26.68
N LEU A 106 8.28 30.69 27.10
CA LEU A 106 9.30 29.95 27.84
C LEU A 106 8.72 29.60 29.22
N GLU A 107 8.95 28.35 29.66
CA GLU A 107 8.64 27.77 30.99
C GLU A 107 7.58 26.66 31.08
N VAL A 108 7.69 25.59 30.26
CA VAL A 108 7.26 24.23 30.67
C VAL A 108 8.20 23.17 30.04
N SER A 109 9.51 23.32 30.20
CA SER A 109 10.52 22.53 29.46
C SER A 109 11.26 21.45 30.28
N ALA A 110 10.68 20.92 31.35
CA ALA A 110 11.39 19.94 32.20
C ALA A 110 10.72 18.56 32.38
N LEU A 111 9.54 18.32 31.79
CA LEU A 111 8.85 17.01 31.89
C LEU A 111 8.50 16.33 30.56
N ALA A 112 8.87 16.91 29.41
CA ALA A 112 8.56 16.36 28.09
C ALA A 112 9.65 15.40 27.53
N SER A 113 10.78 15.27 28.22
CA SER A 113 11.94 14.49 27.75
C SER A 113 11.86 13.01 28.11
N ALA A 114 10.82 12.29 27.65
CA ALA A 114 10.79 10.83 27.75
C ALA A 114 9.80 10.13 26.79
N VAL A 115 9.40 10.74 25.67
CA VAL A 115 8.56 10.05 24.68
C VAL A 115 9.41 9.71 23.45
N PRO A 116 9.64 8.43 23.13
CA PRO A 116 10.28 8.07 21.88
C PRO A 116 9.38 8.51 20.73
N SER A 117 9.92 9.38 19.88
CA SER A 117 9.33 9.75 18.60
C SER A 117 8.96 8.50 17.82
N ALA A 118 7.83 8.57 17.10
CA ALA A 118 7.35 7.51 16.23
C ALA A 118 8.51 6.94 15.38
N PRO A 119 8.55 5.62 15.12
CA PRO A 119 9.51 5.07 14.18
C PRO A 119 9.30 5.81 12.85
N ALA A 120 10.31 6.58 12.45
CA ALA A 120 10.34 7.23 11.16
C ALA A 120 9.94 6.20 10.11
N ASP A 121 9.03 6.58 9.21
CA ASP A 121 8.82 5.86 7.97
C ASP A 121 10.20 5.66 7.34
N HIS A 122 10.79 4.48 7.52
CA HIS A 122 11.99 4.07 6.81
C HIS A 122 11.58 3.76 5.36
N VAL A 123 11.12 4.78 4.65
CA VAL A 123 11.50 4.93 3.25
C VAL A 123 12.97 5.31 3.31
N SER A 124 13.86 4.32 3.52
CA SER A 124 15.28 4.56 3.29
C SER A 124 15.40 5.07 1.86
N VAL A 125 15.85 6.33 1.75
CA VAL A 125 16.02 7.05 0.48
C VAL A 125 17.10 6.34 -0.36
N ASP A 126 18.05 5.68 0.33
CA ASP A 126 18.93 4.66 -0.22
C ASP A 126 18.36 3.27 0.01
N TRP A 127 17.64 2.74 -0.98
CA TRP A 127 17.20 1.35 -0.94
C TRP A 127 17.82 0.55 -2.09
N ASP A 128 18.87 -0.21 -1.76
CA ASP A 128 19.41 -1.22 -2.66
C ASP A 128 18.62 -2.54 -2.48
N PRO A 129 17.90 -3.03 -3.52
CA PRO A 129 17.18 -4.30 -3.45
C PRO A 129 18.10 -5.52 -3.24
N ILE A 130 19.39 -5.38 -3.51
CA ILE A 130 20.42 -6.43 -3.49
C ILE A 130 21.29 -6.38 -2.22
N ALA A 131 21.20 -5.31 -1.42
CA ALA A 131 22.04 -5.13 -0.24
C ALA A 131 22.02 -6.31 0.73
N ARG A 132 23.17 -6.56 1.36
CA ARG A 132 23.28 -7.51 2.47
C ARG A 132 22.59 -6.91 3.70
N PRO A 133 21.88 -7.71 4.51
CA PRO A 133 21.26 -7.22 5.73
C PRO A 133 22.35 -6.65 6.66
N PRO A 134 22.16 -5.46 7.23
CA PRO A 134 23.25 -4.69 7.81
C PRO A 134 23.84 -5.29 9.10
N ARG A 135 23.10 -6.09 9.89
CA ARG A 135 23.60 -6.57 11.22
C ARG A 135 23.08 -7.92 11.74
N LYS A 136 22.05 -8.54 11.15
CA LYS A 136 21.56 -9.87 11.60
C LYS A 136 21.96 -10.94 10.58
N PRO A 137 22.43 -12.13 11.03
CA PRO A 137 22.63 -13.24 10.12
C PRO A 137 21.31 -13.49 9.39
N PRO A 138 21.33 -13.60 8.05
CA PRO A 138 20.10 -13.80 7.30
C PRO A 138 19.42 -15.08 7.79
N ILE A 139 18.10 -14.99 8.05
CA ILE A 139 17.29 -16.18 8.35
C ILE A 139 17.55 -17.19 7.23
N PRO A 140 17.87 -18.46 7.56
CA PRO A 140 18.20 -19.46 6.55
C PRO A 140 17.08 -19.54 5.51
N ARG A 141 17.47 -19.45 4.24
CA ARG A 141 16.54 -19.52 3.11
C ARG A 141 16.45 -20.96 2.64
N HIS A 142 15.25 -21.54 2.66
CA HIS A 142 15.04 -22.94 2.27
C HIS A 142 14.67 -23.14 0.80
N VAL A 143 14.15 -22.10 0.13
CA VAL A 143 13.61 -22.20 -1.25
C VAL A 143 13.95 -20.97 -2.10
N SER A 144 15.10 -20.36 -1.84
CA SER A 144 15.58 -19.17 -2.58
C SER A 144 17.05 -18.91 -2.28
N VAL A 145 17.81 -18.43 -3.27
CA VAL A 145 19.15 -17.87 -3.03
C VAL A 145 19.06 -16.47 -2.40
N ALA A 146 20.17 -15.95 -1.88
CA ALA A 146 20.26 -14.56 -1.46
C ALA A 146 20.29 -13.60 -2.68
N PRO A 147 19.83 -12.34 -2.54
CA PRO A 147 19.76 -11.42 -3.68
C PRO A 147 21.11 -11.15 -4.35
N TRP A 148 22.19 -11.07 -3.57
CA TRP A 148 23.56 -10.88 -4.07
C TRP A 148 24.16 -12.12 -4.75
N GLN A 149 23.45 -13.26 -4.75
CA GLN A 149 23.85 -14.48 -5.47
C GLN A 149 23.18 -14.57 -6.85
N LEU A 150 22.31 -13.61 -7.22
CA LEU A 150 21.74 -13.54 -8.56
C LEU A 150 22.82 -13.21 -9.61
N PRO A 151 22.63 -13.55 -10.90
CA PRO A 151 23.49 -13.09 -11.97
C PRO A 151 23.69 -11.56 -11.93
N SER A 152 24.91 -11.09 -12.19
CA SER A 152 25.27 -9.66 -12.08
C SER A 152 24.36 -8.76 -12.90
N ALA A 153 24.00 -9.18 -14.12
CA ALA A 153 23.05 -8.46 -14.97
C ALA A 153 21.68 -8.25 -14.29
N TYR A 154 21.22 -9.21 -13.49
CA TYR A 154 19.93 -9.11 -12.79
C TYR A 154 20.03 -8.18 -11.58
N GLN A 155 21.17 -8.21 -10.87
CA GLN A 155 21.42 -7.27 -9.79
C GLN A 155 21.41 -5.83 -10.32
N THR A 156 22.11 -5.57 -11.42
CA THR A 156 22.14 -4.25 -12.08
C THR A 156 20.74 -3.80 -12.51
N ALA A 157 19.97 -4.66 -13.19
CA ALA A 157 18.62 -4.32 -13.60
C ALA A 157 17.69 -4.01 -12.41
N LEU A 158 17.79 -4.75 -11.31
CA LEU A 158 17.00 -4.49 -10.11
C LEU A 158 17.39 -3.18 -9.42
N ARG A 159 18.68 -2.83 -9.35
CA ARG A 159 19.13 -1.53 -8.82
C ARG A 159 18.63 -0.38 -9.68
N ARG A 160 18.80 -0.47 -11.00
CA ARG A 160 18.25 0.53 -11.95
C ARG A 160 16.75 0.75 -11.75
N ALA A 161 15.98 -0.33 -11.56
CA ALA A 161 14.55 -0.23 -11.31
C ALA A 161 14.23 0.42 -9.95
N ALA A 162 15.05 0.17 -8.93
CA ALA A 162 14.92 0.81 -7.61
C ALA A 162 15.29 2.30 -7.66
N ASP A 163 16.27 2.67 -8.48
CA ASP A 163 16.74 4.05 -8.66
C ASP A 163 15.79 4.92 -9.49
N GLY A 164 14.72 4.32 -10.03
CA GLY A 164 13.72 5.03 -10.82
C GLY A 164 14.05 5.12 -12.30
N LEU A 165 15.00 4.34 -12.81
CA LEU A 165 15.42 4.42 -14.20
C LEU A 165 14.49 3.61 -15.13
N PRO A 166 14.22 4.10 -16.36
CA PRO A 166 13.40 3.38 -17.32
C PRO A 166 14.03 2.05 -17.73
N GLY A 167 13.18 1.12 -18.18
CA GLY A 167 13.60 -0.20 -18.65
C GLY A 167 14.22 -0.13 -20.05
N ALA A 168 14.81 -1.24 -20.49
CA ALA A 168 15.47 -1.37 -21.79
C ALA A 168 14.49 -1.28 -22.98
N LYS A 169 13.20 -1.53 -22.78
CA LYS A 169 12.17 -1.38 -23.82
C LYS A 169 11.64 0.05 -23.86
N VAL A 170 11.53 0.62 -25.07
CA VAL A 170 10.95 1.95 -25.30
C VAL A 170 9.56 2.04 -24.69
N GLY A 171 9.29 3.12 -23.94
CA GLY A 171 8.02 3.35 -23.25
C GLY A 171 7.78 2.49 -22.00
N MET A 172 8.75 1.68 -21.57
CA MET A 172 8.64 0.88 -20.35
C MET A 172 8.71 1.75 -19.10
N ARG A 173 7.57 1.89 -18.41
CA ARG A 173 7.49 2.62 -17.14
C ARG A 173 8.29 1.92 -16.03
N VAL A 174 8.83 2.74 -15.14
CA VAL A 174 9.54 2.31 -13.93
C VAL A 174 8.60 1.44 -13.06
N PRO A 175 9.01 0.21 -12.71
CA PRO A 175 8.27 -0.61 -11.76
C PRO A 175 8.20 0.04 -10.38
N SER A 176 7.07 -0.08 -9.67
CA SER A 176 7.00 0.40 -8.29
C SER A 176 7.95 -0.39 -7.37
N ARG A 177 8.38 0.23 -6.26
CA ARG A 177 9.25 -0.41 -5.24
C ARG A 177 8.77 -1.81 -4.83
N SER A 178 7.47 -1.97 -4.59
CA SER A 178 6.88 -3.27 -4.23
C SER A 178 6.94 -4.30 -5.35
N MET A 179 6.87 -3.87 -6.62
CA MET A 179 7.09 -4.75 -7.76
C MET A 179 8.57 -5.12 -7.91
N VAL A 180 9.50 -4.19 -7.70
CA VAL A 180 10.95 -4.50 -7.69
C VAL A 180 11.29 -5.56 -6.64
N LEU A 181 10.76 -5.42 -5.41
CA LEU A 181 10.89 -6.43 -4.36
C LEU A 181 10.36 -7.80 -4.80
N ARG A 182 9.18 -7.82 -5.44
CA ARG A 182 8.57 -9.05 -5.93
C ARG A 182 9.38 -9.68 -7.05
N MET A 183 9.84 -8.90 -8.03
CA MET A 183 10.73 -9.37 -9.11
C MET A 183 11.96 -10.05 -8.52
N ARG A 184 12.66 -9.36 -7.60
CA ARG A 184 13.82 -9.90 -6.90
C ARG A 184 13.52 -11.23 -6.21
N GLU A 185 12.45 -11.31 -5.42
CA GLU A 185 12.10 -12.53 -4.69
C GLU A 185 11.83 -13.71 -5.62
N LYS A 186 11.17 -13.46 -6.75
CA LYS A 186 10.87 -14.51 -7.75
C LYS A 186 12.10 -14.94 -8.53
N LEU A 187 13.02 -14.02 -8.85
CA LEU A 187 14.32 -14.36 -9.42
C LEU A 187 15.16 -15.20 -8.45
N CYS A 188 15.13 -14.89 -7.14
CA CYS A 188 15.84 -15.68 -6.14
C CYS A 188 15.28 -17.11 -6.00
N GLN A 189 13.96 -17.26 -6.09
CA GLN A 189 13.28 -18.57 -6.06
C GLN A 189 13.56 -19.37 -7.36
N TYR A 190 13.58 -18.69 -8.50
CA TYR A 190 13.96 -19.25 -9.79
C TYR A 190 15.39 -19.78 -9.77
N ALA A 191 16.36 -18.94 -9.42
CA ALA A 191 17.78 -19.29 -9.41
C ALA A 191 18.09 -20.43 -8.43
N TRP A 192 17.38 -20.49 -7.30
CA TRP A 192 17.47 -21.64 -6.40
C TRP A 192 16.96 -22.92 -7.07
N THR A 193 15.81 -22.86 -7.73
CA THR A 193 15.21 -24.03 -8.37
C THR A 193 16.08 -24.56 -9.52
N THR A 194 16.69 -23.69 -10.32
CA THR A 194 17.60 -24.09 -11.39
C THR A 194 18.92 -24.62 -10.82
N ALA A 195 19.46 -24.02 -9.76
CA ALA A 195 20.67 -24.50 -9.09
C ALA A 195 20.50 -25.93 -8.52
N GLU A 196 19.37 -26.23 -7.87
CA GLU A 196 19.05 -27.59 -7.37
C GLU A 196 19.07 -28.64 -8.49
N ARG A 197 18.77 -28.22 -9.73
CA ARG A 197 18.78 -29.08 -10.91
C ARG A 197 20.04 -28.92 -11.77
N ARG A 198 21.06 -28.23 -11.26
CA ARG A 198 22.33 -27.91 -11.97
C ARG A 198 22.12 -27.26 -13.33
N ALA A 199 21.06 -26.47 -13.48
CA ALA A 199 20.73 -25.71 -14.68
C ALA A 199 21.21 -24.25 -14.56
N ASP A 200 21.24 -23.53 -15.69
CA ASP A 200 21.65 -22.13 -15.75
C ASP A 200 20.73 -21.25 -14.87
N PRO A 201 21.28 -20.39 -13.97
CA PRO A 201 20.48 -19.43 -13.19
C PRO A 201 19.89 -18.28 -14.01
N ARG A 202 20.28 -18.12 -15.28
CA ARG A 202 19.66 -17.16 -16.20
C ARG A 202 18.30 -17.66 -16.68
N LEU A 203 17.34 -16.74 -16.73
CA LEU A 203 16.01 -16.95 -17.28
C LEU A 203 16.11 -17.46 -18.73
N GLY A 204 15.64 -18.69 -18.93
CA GLY A 204 15.38 -19.30 -20.23
C GLY A 204 14.10 -20.13 -20.19
N LEU A 205 13.60 -20.53 -21.36
CA LEU A 205 12.32 -21.25 -21.51
C LEU A 205 12.25 -22.50 -20.63
N ALA A 206 13.23 -23.41 -20.80
CA ALA A 206 13.30 -24.66 -20.03
C ALA A 206 13.39 -24.43 -18.51
N GLY A 207 14.14 -23.42 -18.08
CA GLY A 207 14.23 -23.09 -16.66
C GLY A 207 12.93 -22.50 -16.10
N VAL A 208 12.17 -21.75 -16.92
CA VAL A 208 10.84 -21.23 -16.54
C VAL A 208 9.86 -22.38 -16.35
N ASP A 209 9.83 -23.35 -17.27
CA ASP A 209 8.98 -24.53 -17.16
C ASP A 209 9.32 -25.36 -15.93
N LEU A 210 10.61 -25.61 -15.71
CA LEU A 210 11.10 -26.28 -14.51
C LEU A 210 10.65 -25.54 -13.24
N TYR A 211 10.85 -24.22 -13.19
CA TYR A 211 10.51 -23.44 -12.00
C TYR A 211 9.00 -23.46 -11.71
N PHE A 212 8.14 -23.32 -12.71
CA PHE A 212 6.70 -23.39 -12.51
C PHE A 212 6.22 -24.79 -12.14
N GLY A 213 6.79 -25.85 -12.73
CA GLY A 213 6.52 -27.23 -12.36
C GLY A 213 6.83 -27.50 -10.89
N GLU A 214 8.02 -27.11 -10.45
CA GLU A 214 8.47 -27.26 -9.05
C GLU A 214 7.67 -26.38 -8.08
N LEU A 215 7.39 -25.13 -8.45
CA LEU A 215 6.55 -24.24 -7.65
C LEU A 215 5.14 -24.83 -7.48
N LYS A 216 4.55 -25.35 -8.55
CA LYS A 216 3.24 -26.02 -8.50
C LYS A 216 3.30 -27.25 -7.60
N ALA A 217 4.31 -28.11 -7.74
CA ALA A 217 4.49 -29.29 -6.90
C ALA A 217 4.61 -28.94 -5.40
N ARG A 218 5.35 -27.88 -5.05
CA ARG A 218 5.42 -27.36 -3.67
C ARG A 218 4.09 -26.81 -3.18
N LEU A 219 3.33 -26.13 -4.04
CA LEU A 219 2.03 -25.56 -3.67
C LEU A 219 0.96 -26.64 -3.47
N VAL A 220 0.99 -27.74 -4.23
CA VAL A 220 0.07 -28.89 -4.04
C VAL A 220 0.16 -29.42 -2.61
N LYS A 221 1.37 -29.50 -2.05
CA LYS A 221 1.61 -30.02 -0.68
C LYS A 221 1.16 -29.08 0.45
N LYS A 222 0.73 -27.85 0.14
CA LYS A 222 0.25 -26.92 1.18
C LYS A 222 -1.19 -27.23 1.57
N HIS A 223 -1.55 -26.92 2.83
CA HIS A 223 -2.89 -27.11 3.41
C HIS A 223 -4.04 -26.60 2.53
N HIS A 224 -3.80 -25.58 1.72
CA HIS A 224 -4.80 -24.94 0.87
C HIS A 224 -4.69 -25.29 -0.62
N GLY A 225 -3.89 -26.31 -0.96
CA GLY A 225 -3.58 -26.73 -2.32
C GLY A 225 -2.93 -25.63 -3.17
N VAL A 226 -2.98 -25.81 -4.48
CA VAL A 226 -2.46 -24.84 -5.44
C VAL A 226 -3.27 -23.56 -5.39
N ARG A 227 -2.60 -22.44 -5.11
CA ARG A 227 -3.17 -21.10 -5.21
C ARG A 227 -2.74 -20.45 -6.51
N TRP A 228 -3.66 -20.38 -7.47
CA TRP A 228 -3.40 -19.85 -8.81
C TRP A 228 -2.94 -18.39 -8.77
N ALA A 229 -3.45 -17.60 -7.82
CA ALA A 229 -2.96 -16.24 -7.56
C ALA A 229 -1.44 -16.17 -7.28
N THR A 230 -0.86 -17.19 -6.63
CA THR A 230 0.58 -17.24 -6.36
C THR A 230 1.37 -17.54 -7.63
N LEU A 231 0.88 -18.44 -8.47
CA LEU A 231 1.49 -18.76 -9.76
C LEU A 231 1.38 -17.57 -10.73
N ARG A 232 0.19 -16.96 -10.85
CA ARG A 232 -0.05 -15.76 -11.66
C ARG A 232 0.85 -14.60 -11.22
N ALA A 233 0.89 -14.28 -9.92
CA ALA A 233 1.75 -13.21 -9.41
C ALA A 233 3.25 -13.48 -9.62
N THR A 234 3.64 -14.76 -9.69
CA THR A 234 5.00 -15.16 -10.04
C THR A 234 5.29 -14.94 -11.53
N ALA A 235 4.36 -15.35 -12.42
CA ALA A 235 4.44 -15.09 -13.85
C ALA A 235 4.47 -13.58 -14.15
N ASP A 236 3.60 -12.79 -13.52
CA ASP A 236 3.58 -11.33 -13.65
C ASP A 236 4.94 -10.71 -13.30
N ALA A 237 5.55 -11.14 -12.19
CA ALA A 237 6.82 -10.59 -11.73
C ALA A 237 7.98 -10.94 -12.68
N LEU A 238 8.05 -12.20 -13.12
CA LEU A 238 9.08 -12.62 -14.07
C LEU A 238 8.88 -11.96 -15.45
N LEU A 239 7.64 -11.84 -15.92
CA LEU A 239 7.30 -11.16 -17.16
C LEU A 239 7.67 -9.68 -17.09
N LEU A 240 7.37 -9.01 -15.97
CA LEU A 240 7.73 -7.62 -15.75
C LEU A 240 9.25 -7.44 -15.81
N PHE A 241 10.00 -8.30 -15.13
CA PHE A 241 11.45 -8.27 -15.16
C PHE A 241 12.02 -8.53 -16.57
N CYS A 242 11.47 -9.51 -17.28
CA CYS A 242 11.84 -9.86 -18.65
C CYS A 242 11.69 -8.65 -19.58
N ARG A 243 10.55 -7.96 -19.50
CA ARG A 243 10.30 -6.74 -20.29
C ARG A 243 11.19 -5.58 -19.86
N TYR A 244 11.37 -5.38 -18.56
CA TYR A 244 12.18 -4.29 -18.02
C TYR A 244 13.66 -4.44 -18.43
N SER A 245 14.20 -5.66 -18.38
CA SER A 245 15.61 -5.93 -18.65
C SER A 245 15.93 -6.16 -20.13
N GLY A 246 14.93 -6.09 -21.02
CA GLY A 246 15.14 -6.30 -22.46
C GLY A 246 15.50 -7.73 -22.84
N LEU A 247 15.03 -8.74 -22.08
CA LEU A 247 15.23 -10.14 -22.42
C LEU A 247 14.43 -10.54 -23.67
N PRO A 248 14.79 -11.66 -24.35
CA PRO A 248 14.20 -12.06 -25.64
C PRO A 248 12.65 -12.11 -25.62
N ASP A 249 12.04 -11.71 -26.73
CA ASP A 249 10.57 -11.64 -26.84
C ASP A 249 9.90 -12.99 -26.72
N GLU A 250 10.55 -14.06 -27.19
CA GLU A 250 10.06 -15.43 -27.04
C GLU A 250 9.86 -15.79 -25.56
N LEU A 251 10.81 -15.42 -24.69
CA LEU A 251 10.70 -15.63 -23.25
C LEU A 251 9.57 -14.80 -22.63
N ALA A 252 9.39 -13.56 -23.08
CA ALA A 252 8.28 -12.72 -22.63
C ALA A 252 6.92 -13.30 -23.07
N MET A 253 6.81 -13.83 -24.28
CA MET A 253 5.62 -14.51 -24.78
C MET A 253 5.32 -15.78 -23.99
N HIS A 254 6.34 -16.56 -23.66
CA HIS A 254 6.23 -17.76 -22.83
C HIS A 254 5.74 -17.45 -21.41
N LEU A 255 6.29 -16.42 -20.77
CA LEU A 255 5.80 -15.97 -19.46
C LEU A 255 4.38 -15.39 -19.53
N ALA A 256 4.02 -14.74 -20.64
CA ALA A 256 2.68 -14.23 -20.87
C ALA A 256 1.64 -15.35 -21.07
N SER A 257 2.00 -16.48 -21.67
CA SER A 257 1.10 -17.64 -21.81
C SER A 257 0.76 -18.22 -20.42
N TYR A 258 1.77 -18.45 -19.58
CA TYR A 258 1.59 -18.87 -18.18
C TYR A 258 0.73 -17.89 -17.40
N ARG A 259 0.99 -16.58 -17.54
CA ARG A 259 0.19 -15.54 -16.88
C ARG A 259 -1.30 -15.68 -17.24
N ARG A 260 -1.64 -15.80 -18.53
CA ARG A 260 -3.03 -15.94 -19.00
C ARG A 260 -3.68 -17.22 -18.48
N GLU A 261 -2.97 -18.35 -18.54
CA GLU A 261 -3.46 -19.63 -18.02
C GLU A 261 -3.79 -19.54 -16.52
N TYR A 262 -2.87 -18.99 -15.73
CA TYR A 262 -3.05 -18.87 -14.28
C TYR A 262 -4.10 -17.84 -13.91
N GLU A 263 -4.27 -16.78 -14.69
CA GLU A 263 -5.37 -15.82 -14.55
C GLU A 263 -6.72 -16.49 -14.78
N ALA A 264 -6.88 -17.25 -15.88
CA ALA A 264 -8.11 -18.00 -16.15
C ALA A 264 -8.47 -18.99 -15.01
N ARG A 265 -7.47 -19.68 -14.46
CA ARG A 265 -7.67 -20.60 -13.32
C ARG A 265 -7.93 -19.88 -11.99
N GLU A 266 -7.31 -18.72 -11.77
CA GLU A 266 -7.58 -17.89 -10.58
C GLU A 266 -9.01 -17.39 -10.56
N LEU A 267 -9.57 -17.01 -11.71
CA LEU A 267 -10.97 -16.57 -11.81
C LEU A 267 -11.96 -17.64 -11.32
N GLY A 268 -11.64 -18.92 -11.51
CA GLY A 268 -12.43 -20.05 -10.99
C GLY A 268 -12.13 -20.40 -9.52
N GLN A 269 -11.18 -19.73 -8.85
CA GLN A 269 -10.78 -20.06 -7.48
C GLN A 269 -11.19 -18.97 -6.49
N ARG A 270 -12.02 -19.36 -5.52
CA ARG A 270 -12.43 -18.46 -4.43
C ARG A 270 -11.25 -18.03 -3.57
N ALA A 271 -11.22 -16.74 -3.22
CA ALA A 271 -10.17 -16.16 -2.39
C ALA A 271 -10.20 -16.68 -0.94
N LEU A 272 -9.02 -16.89 -0.35
CA LEU A 272 -8.85 -17.45 1.00
C LEU A 272 -9.58 -16.69 2.11
N LYS A 273 -9.70 -15.36 1.98
CA LYS A 273 -10.37 -14.51 2.96
C LYS A 273 -11.83 -14.90 3.20
N PHE A 274 -12.52 -15.43 2.18
CA PHE A 274 -13.89 -15.90 2.31
C PHE A 274 -14.00 -17.21 3.10
N TYR A 275 -13.12 -18.17 2.83
CA TYR A 275 -13.05 -19.41 3.63
C TYR A 275 -12.68 -19.12 5.08
N GLY A 276 -11.74 -18.20 5.30
CA GLY A 276 -11.36 -17.76 6.65
C GLY A 276 -12.55 -17.18 7.40
N LEU A 277 -13.34 -16.33 6.74
CA LEU A 277 -14.53 -15.72 7.33
C LEU A 277 -15.63 -16.74 7.61
N ALA A 278 -15.94 -17.61 6.65
CA ALA A 278 -16.93 -18.67 6.82
C ALA A 278 -16.57 -19.64 7.96
N LYS A 279 -15.27 -19.93 8.15
CA LYS A 279 -14.80 -20.78 9.25
C LYS A 279 -15.03 -20.17 10.64
N THR A 280 -14.84 -18.86 10.77
CA THR A 280 -14.96 -18.18 12.08
C THR A 280 -16.37 -17.70 12.38
N GLY A 281 -17.21 -17.51 11.35
CA GLY A 281 -18.55 -16.95 11.50
C GLY A 281 -18.53 -15.50 12.00
N ASN A 282 -17.39 -14.80 11.89
CA ASN A 282 -17.28 -13.45 12.39
C ASN A 282 -18.02 -12.44 11.49
N SER A 283 -18.71 -11.51 12.13
CA SER A 283 -19.33 -10.32 11.53
C SER A 283 -18.77 -9.05 12.20
N THR A 284 -19.07 -7.89 11.64
CA THR A 284 -18.81 -6.59 12.28
C THR A 284 -19.47 -6.50 13.65
N THR A 285 -20.74 -6.87 13.78
CA THR A 285 -21.44 -6.91 15.08
C THR A 285 -20.69 -7.75 16.10
N ARG A 286 -20.29 -8.98 15.74
CA ARG A 286 -19.59 -9.87 16.67
C ARG A 286 -18.24 -9.31 17.12
N ILE A 287 -17.47 -8.69 16.22
CA ILE A 287 -16.19 -8.08 16.64
C ILE A 287 -16.40 -6.83 17.51
N LEU A 288 -17.51 -6.10 17.34
CA LEU A 288 -17.87 -4.99 18.21
C LEU A 288 -18.30 -5.47 19.60
N GLU A 289 -19.08 -6.55 19.69
CA GLU A 289 -19.42 -7.20 20.96
C GLU A 289 -18.17 -7.72 21.69
N MET A 290 -17.21 -8.28 20.95
CA MET A 290 -15.91 -8.66 21.51
C MET A 290 -15.13 -7.44 22.03
N ALA A 291 -15.21 -6.30 21.35
CA ALA A 291 -14.59 -5.05 21.81
C ALA A 291 -15.21 -4.60 23.14
N ASP A 292 -16.54 -4.58 23.24
CA ASP A 292 -17.27 -4.23 24.45
C ASP A 292 -16.93 -5.16 25.61
N THR A 293 -16.92 -6.48 25.37
CA THR A 293 -16.56 -7.49 26.35
C THR A 293 -15.14 -7.29 26.87
N LEU A 294 -14.18 -7.02 25.98
CA LEU A 294 -12.80 -6.75 26.35
C LEU A 294 -12.67 -5.48 27.19
N LEU A 295 -13.36 -4.40 26.82
CA LEU A 295 -13.30 -3.14 27.56
C LEU A 295 -13.96 -3.26 28.94
N ALA A 296 -15.11 -3.93 29.03
CA ALA A 296 -15.79 -4.19 30.30
C ALA A 296 -14.93 -5.03 31.25
N GLY A 297 -14.19 -6.01 30.72
CA GLY A 297 -13.30 -6.86 31.50
C GLY A 297 -12.04 -6.16 32.03
N VAL A 298 -11.72 -4.94 31.59
CA VAL A 298 -10.49 -4.24 32.00
C VAL A 298 -10.46 -3.98 33.51
N ALA A 299 -11.58 -3.63 34.12
CA ALA A 299 -11.64 -3.30 35.55
C ALA A 299 -11.38 -4.52 36.46
N ALA A 300 -11.66 -5.73 35.96
CA ALA A 300 -11.48 -6.98 36.69
C ALA A 300 -10.06 -7.58 36.53
N GLU A 301 -9.18 -6.95 35.74
CA GLU A 301 -7.83 -7.44 35.51
C GLU A 301 -6.83 -6.74 36.43
N ASP A 302 -6.11 -7.51 37.24
CA ASP A 302 -5.19 -6.99 38.25
C ASP A 302 -3.90 -6.43 37.64
N GLN A 303 -3.44 -7.00 36.51
CA GLN A 303 -2.18 -6.60 35.91
C GLN A 303 -2.34 -5.38 34.98
N ALA A 304 -1.72 -4.26 35.34
CA ALA A 304 -1.74 -3.01 34.55
C ALA A 304 -1.35 -3.23 33.08
N ALA A 305 -0.29 -4.02 32.83
CA ALA A 305 0.14 -4.33 31.47
C ALA A 305 -0.91 -5.12 30.68
N ARG A 306 -1.71 -5.98 31.35
CA ARG A 306 -2.79 -6.73 30.71
C ARG A 306 -4.02 -5.86 30.48
N ARG A 307 -4.39 -5.00 31.43
CA ARG A 307 -5.41 -3.95 31.24
C ARG A 307 -5.12 -3.09 30.00
N HIS A 308 -3.88 -2.62 29.87
CA HIS A 308 -3.42 -1.87 28.69
C HIS A 308 -3.59 -2.65 27.38
N ARG A 309 -3.14 -3.91 27.35
CA ARG A 309 -3.33 -4.78 26.17
C ARG A 309 -4.80 -5.00 25.83
N MET A 310 -5.67 -5.14 26.83
CA MET A 310 -7.13 -5.29 26.64
C MET A 310 -7.76 -4.04 26.05
N ARG A 311 -7.40 -2.83 26.52
CA ARG A 311 -7.84 -1.56 25.92
C ARG A 311 -7.39 -1.43 24.47
N ASN A 312 -6.12 -1.72 24.19
CA ASN A 312 -5.59 -1.75 22.83
C ASN A 312 -6.37 -2.73 21.94
N ALA A 313 -6.62 -3.94 22.42
CA ALA A 313 -7.37 -4.96 21.71
C ALA A 313 -8.82 -4.53 21.42
N ALA A 314 -9.50 -3.97 22.42
CA ALA A 314 -10.86 -3.45 22.28
C ALA A 314 -10.92 -2.31 21.24
N ALA A 315 -10.01 -1.34 21.33
CA ALA A 315 -9.92 -0.25 20.36
C ALA A 315 -9.60 -0.72 18.94
N ILE A 316 -8.75 -1.73 18.76
CA ILE A 316 -8.49 -2.32 17.45
C ILE A 316 -9.78 -2.90 16.85
N LEU A 317 -10.54 -3.67 17.63
CA LEU A 317 -11.78 -4.27 17.13
C LEU A 317 -12.84 -3.21 16.82
N SER A 318 -13.01 -2.23 17.70
CA SER A 318 -14.02 -1.18 17.57
C SER A 318 -13.73 -0.20 16.43
N VAL A 319 -12.53 0.39 16.41
CA VAL A 319 -12.16 1.41 15.42
C VAL A 319 -12.16 0.81 14.02
N PHE A 320 -11.52 -0.35 13.82
CA PHE A 320 -11.40 -0.93 12.48
C PHE A 320 -12.63 -1.74 12.04
N GLY A 321 -13.50 -2.12 12.98
CA GLY A 321 -14.84 -2.62 12.67
C GLY A 321 -15.72 -1.56 12.01
N ASN A 322 -15.57 -0.29 12.40
CA ASN A 322 -16.27 0.85 11.82
C ASN A 322 -15.54 1.45 10.60
N ALA A 323 -14.21 1.62 10.69
CA ALA A 323 -13.35 2.14 9.64
C ALA A 323 -12.46 1.02 9.09
N ALA A 324 -12.92 0.32 8.06
CA ALA A 324 -12.28 -0.87 7.48
C ALA A 324 -11.03 -0.52 6.63
N LEU A 325 -10.03 0.09 7.27
CA LEU A 325 -8.75 0.50 6.69
C LEU A 325 -7.92 -0.69 6.22
N ARG A 326 -6.93 -0.42 5.35
CA ARG A 326 -5.95 -1.43 4.93
C ARG A 326 -4.84 -1.55 5.96
N ASN A 327 -4.11 -2.67 5.99
CA ASN A 327 -2.97 -2.85 6.89
C ASN A 327 -1.98 -1.67 6.86
N ALA A 328 -1.68 -1.13 5.67
CA ALA A 328 -0.75 -0.01 5.50
C ALA A 328 -1.27 1.32 6.10
N SER A 329 -2.58 1.45 6.28
CA SER A 329 -3.23 2.65 6.81
C SER A 329 -3.77 2.44 8.23
N ALA A 330 -3.53 1.27 8.83
CA ALA A 330 -4.03 0.93 10.16
C ALA A 330 -3.16 1.49 11.30
N TYR A 331 -2.01 2.07 10.97
CA TYR A 331 -1.16 2.76 11.95
C TYR A 331 -1.64 4.20 12.07
N LEU A 332 -2.37 4.49 13.15
CA LEU A 332 -2.95 5.80 13.41
C LEU A 332 -2.09 6.58 14.42
N VAL A 333 -1.91 7.88 14.15
CA VAL A 333 -1.13 8.81 14.97
C VAL A 333 -1.98 10.03 15.27
N PHE A 334 -2.09 10.40 16.55
CA PHE A 334 -2.81 11.60 16.98
C PHE A 334 -2.19 12.85 16.35
N GLY A 335 -3.00 13.79 15.88
CA GLY A 335 -2.53 15.04 15.27
C GLY A 335 -1.92 14.89 13.87
N GLU A 336 -1.78 13.66 13.36
CA GLU A 336 -1.33 13.41 11.98
C GLU A 336 -2.37 12.66 11.15
N SER A 337 -2.96 11.60 11.71
CA SER A 337 -3.98 10.81 11.04
C SER A 337 -5.27 10.61 11.84
N LEU A 338 -5.28 11.08 13.09
CA LEU A 338 -6.39 10.95 14.03
C LEU A 338 -6.55 12.27 14.80
N PHE A 339 -7.71 12.89 14.70
CA PHE A 339 -8.00 14.25 15.16
C PHE A 339 -9.21 14.25 16.08
N TRP A 340 -9.27 15.18 17.03
CA TRP A 340 -10.44 15.40 17.87
C TRP A 340 -11.13 16.68 17.41
N GLU A 341 -12.31 16.56 16.82
CA GLU A 341 -13.04 17.66 16.19
C GLU A 341 -14.52 17.57 16.57
N ALA A 342 -15.14 18.69 16.94
CA ALA A 342 -16.57 18.77 17.26
C ALA A 342 -17.11 17.71 18.26
N GLY A 343 -16.27 17.21 19.17
CA GLY A 343 -16.66 16.20 20.16
C GLY A 343 -16.55 14.75 19.70
N GLU A 344 -15.92 14.50 18.55
CA GLU A 344 -15.70 13.16 18.01
C GLU A 344 -14.26 12.96 17.48
N TRP A 345 -13.87 11.70 17.36
CA TRP A 345 -12.58 11.33 16.77
C TRP A 345 -12.74 11.21 15.25
N VAL A 346 -11.94 11.97 14.49
CA VAL A 346 -11.92 11.94 13.03
C VAL A 346 -10.65 11.26 12.53
N ILE A 347 -10.80 10.18 11.76
CA ILE A 347 -9.67 9.59 11.04
C ILE A 347 -9.49 10.36 9.75
N ARG A 348 -8.35 11.02 9.57
CA ARG A 348 -8.01 11.74 8.34
C ARG A 348 -6.66 11.25 7.82
N THR A 349 -6.63 10.44 6.76
CA THR A 349 -5.38 9.87 6.24
C THR A 349 -5.36 9.82 4.72
N ARG A 350 -4.17 9.94 4.13
CA ARG A 350 -3.98 9.80 2.69
C ARG A 350 -3.92 8.32 2.33
N ILE A 351 -4.90 7.84 1.57
CA ILE A 351 -4.94 6.45 1.12
C ILE A 351 -4.49 6.38 -0.34
N GLN A 352 -3.33 5.75 -0.58
CA GLN A 352 -2.83 5.50 -1.94
C GLN A 352 -2.64 4.00 -2.17
N LYS A 353 -3.45 3.41 -3.07
CA LYS A 353 -3.26 2.01 -3.51
C LYS A 353 -2.28 1.90 -4.67
N THR A 354 -2.25 2.91 -5.53
CA THR A 354 -1.51 2.93 -6.79
C THR A 354 -0.76 4.24 -6.90
N HIS A 355 0.55 4.19 -7.14
CA HIS A 355 1.41 5.36 -7.31
C HIS A 355 0.98 6.31 -8.44
N VAL A 356 0.09 5.86 -9.34
CA VAL A 356 -0.39 6.60 -10.52
C VAL A 356 -1.48 7.64 -10.17
N ARG A 357 -2.19 7.48 -9.05
CA ARG A 357 -3.23 8.46 -8.63
C ARG A 357 -2.71 9.30 -7.48
N ARG A 358 -3.05 10.60 -7.49
CA ARG A 358 -2.85 11.48 -6.32
C ARG A 358 -3.49 10.80 -5.10
N PRO A 359 -2.83 10.81 -3.93
CA PRO A 359 -3.42 10.25 -2.73
C PRO A 359 -4.77 10.92 -2.45
N GLU A 360 -5.83 10.13 -2.35
CA GLU A 360 -7.14 10.61 -1.95
C GLU A 360 -7.16 10.73 -0.43
N ILE A 361 -7.75 11.82 0.08
CA ILE A 361 -7.91 12.03 1.52
C ILE A 361 -9.13 11.21 1.96
N PHE A 362 -8.87 10.22 2.80
CA PHE A 362 -9.92 9.56 3.57
C PHE A 362 -10.16 10.40 4.82
N GLU A 363 -11.39 10.88 4.97
CA GLU A 363 -11.86 11.55 6.16
C GLU A 363 -13.10 10.81 6.67
N PHE A 364 -13.05 10.37 7.93
CA PHE A 364 -14.09 9.53 8.50
C PHE A 364 -14.27 9.85 9.99
N PRO A 365 -15.35 10.57 10.35
CA PRO A 365 -15.72 10.76 11.74
C PRO A 365 -16.17 9.42 12.34
N LEU A 366 -15.61 9.09 13.51
CA LEU A 366 -16.00 7.91 14.28
C LEU A 366 -17.15 8.28 15.19
N HIS A 367 -18.24 7.53 15.09
CA HIS A 367 -19.35 7.64 16.03
C HIS A 367 -18.84 7.57 17.49
N PRO A 368 -19.39 8.37 18.44
CA PRO A 368 -18.90 8.43 19.82
C PRO A 368 -18.79 7.07 20.52
N LEU A 369 -19.68 6.12 20.20
CA LEU A 369 -19.61 4.74 20.72
C LEU A 369 -18.35 3.98 20.28
N ALA A 370 -17.80 4.29 19.10
CA ALA A 370 -16.50 3.77 18.68
C ALA A 370 -15.36 4.65 19.23
N GLY A 371 -15.56 5.97 19.27
CA GLY A 371 -14.60 6.93 19.81
C GLY A 371 -14.20 6.69 21.26
N ARG A 372 -15.13 6.20 22.10
CA ARG A 372 -14.86 5.89 23.53
C ARG A 372 -13.72 4.89 23.74
N PHE A 373 -13.46 4.02 22.76
CA PHE A 373 -12.36 3.06 22.86
C PHE A 373 -10.99 3.70 22.63
N ILE A 374 -10.93 4.75 21.81
CA ILE A 374 -9.73 5.59 21.66
C ILE A 374 -9.48 6.33 22.97
N ASP A 375 -10.54 6.89 23.57
CA ASP A 375 -10.46 7.54 24.88
C ASP A 375 -10.00 6.57 25.96
N ALA A 376 -10.50 5.33 25.99
CA ALA A 376 -10.04 4.32 26.92
C ALA A 376 -8.52 4.05 26.78
N VAL A 377 -8.02 3.91 25.55
CA VAL A 377 -6.57 3.73 25.29
C VAL A 377 -5.76 4.95 25.74
N LEU A 378 -6.27 6.17 25.51
CA LEU A 378 -5.63 7.41 25.95
C LEU A 378 -5.59 7.54 27.48
N GLN A 379 -6.73 7.29 28.11
CA GLN A 379 -6.92 7.43 29.55
C GLN A 379 -6.09 6.39 30.30
N GLY A 380 -6.01 5.15 29.81
CA GLY A 380 -5.34 4.07 30.51
C GLY A 380 -5.96 3.86 31.91
N ASP A 381 -5.12 3.84 32.94
CA ASP A 381 -5.54 3.75 34.35
C ASP A 381 -5.71 5.14 35.02
N ALA A 382 -5.61 6.23 34.26
CA ALA A 382 -5.75 7.58 34.79
C ALA A 382 -7.20 7.95 35.12
N SER A 383 -7.37 8.99 35.95
CA SER A 383 -8.69 9.54 36.26
C SER A 383 -9.40 10.07 35.00
N PRO A 384 -10.72 9.83 34.83
CA PRO A 384 -11.50 10.38 33.71
C PRO A 384 -11.40 11.90 33.57
N ALA A 385 -11.19 12.63 34.67
CA ALA A 385 -11.03 14.08 34.67
C ALA A 385 -9.80 14.56 33.88
N LEU A 386 -8.81 13.69 33.67
CA LEU A 386 -7.61 14.01 32.90
C LEU A 386 -7.79 13.82 31.39
N LEU A 387 -8.89 13.21 30.93
CA LEU A 387 -9.08 12.87 29.52
C LEU A 387 -8.94 14.07 28.57
N PRO A 388 -9.53 15.26 28.83
CA PRO A 388 -9.33 16.43 27.96
C PRO A 388 -7.85 16.79 27.79
N LYS A 389 -7.10 16.87 28.90
CA LYS A 389 -5.66 17.15 28.90
C LYS A 389 -4.86 16.06 28.18
N LEU A 390 -5.21 14.79 28.37
CA LEU A 390 -4.56 13.67 27.70
C LEU A 390 -4.79 13.68 26.17
N ARG A 391 -5.97 14.12 25.71
CA ARG A 391 -6.25 14.30 24.28
C ARG A 391 -5.35 15.39 23.69
N GLU A 392 -5.30 16.56 24.32
CA GLU A 392 -4.45 17.68 23.90
C GLU A 392 -2.98 17.28 23.83
N GLN A 393 -2.47 16.63 24.87
CA GLN A 393 -1.09 16.14 24.92
C GLN A 393 -0.80 15.12 23.82
N ALA A 394 -1.69 14.16 23.59
CA ALA A 394 -1.49 13.14 22.56
C ALA A 394 -1.45 13.75 21.14
N LEU A 395 -2.32 14.73 20.88
CA LEU A 395 -2.36 15.49 19.63
C LEU A 395 -1.07 16.30 19.43
N ALA A 396 -0.66 17.08 20.44
CA ALA A 396 0.53 17.92 20.39
C ALA A 396 1.82 17.11 20.20
N CYS A 397 1.95 16.00 20.93
CA CYS A 397 3.14 15.13 20.87
C CYS A 397 3.13 14.13 19.72
N LYS A 398 2.09 14.14 18.87
CA LYS A 398 1.92 13.21 17.75
C LYS A 398 2.07 11.75 18.16
N ARG A 399 1.42 11.37 19.26
CA ARG A 399 1.56 10.03 19.83
C ARG A 399 0.91 8.99 18.89
N PRO A 400 1.53 7.83 18.65
CA PRO A 400 0.82 6.70 18.04
C PRO A 400 -0.39 6.29 18.90
N LEU A 401 -1.53 5.96 18.25
CA LEU A 401 -2.71 5.48 18.95
C LEU A 401 -2.39 4.26 19.81
N PHE A 402 -1.67 3.30 19.23
CA PHE A 402 -1.27 2.07 19.90
C PHE A 402 0.19 2.15 20.34
N VAL A 403 0.39 2.16 21.66
CA VAL A 403 1.68 2.00 22.31
C VAL A 403 1.71 0.67 23.06
N LEU A 404 2.89 0.11 23.28
CA LEU A 404 3.11 -1.06 24.12
C LEU A 404 2.97 -0.68 25.61
N SER A 405 2.95 -1.67 26.50
CA SER A 405 2.76 -1.43 27.95
C SER A 405 3.94 -0.70 28.60
N ASP A 406 5.11 -0.69 27.95
CA ASP A 406 6.29 0.07 28.33
C ASP A 406 6.30 1.51 27.74
N GLY A 407 5.23 1.90 27.03
CA GLY A 407 5.11 3.20 26.38
C GLY A 407 5.74 3.28 24.99
N ALA A 408 6.46 2.25 24.53
CA ALA A 408 7.10 2.27 23.21
C ALA A 408 6.05 2.24 22.08
N PRO A 409 6.29 2.92 20.94
CA PRO A 409 5.44 2.82 19.76
C PRO A 409 5.24 1.37 19.30
N ALA A 410 4.00 0.97 19.05
CA ALA A 410 3.74 -0.34 18.47
C ALA A 410 4.24 -0.40 17.02
N ALA A 411 4.75 -1.55 16.56
CA ALA A 411 5.12 -1.70 15.15
C ALA A 411 3.87 -1.66 14.23
N HIS A 412 4.01 -1.27 12.96
CA HIS A 412 2.91 -1.29 11.97
C HIS A 412 2.19 -2.64 11.83
N SER A 413 2.88 -3.74 12.16
CA SER A 413 2.32 -5.10 12.13
C SER A 413 1.49 -5.45 13.37
N TYR A 414 1.49 -4.60 14.40
CA TYR A 414 0.81 -4.85 15.68
C TYR A 414 -0.70 -5.01 15.51
N VAL A 415 -1.36 -4.04 14.86
CA VAL A 415 -2.81 -4.05 14.65
C VAL A 415 -3.28 -5.31 13.91
N PRO A 416 -2.73 -5.68 12.72
CA PRO A 416 -3.13 -6.91 12.04
C PRO A 416 -2.85 -8.18 12.85
N ARG A 417 -1.79 -8.20 13.67
CA ARG A 417 -1.42 -9.36 14.50
C ARG A 417 -2.41 -9.55 15.65
N VAL A 418 -2.74 -8.49 16.37
CA VAL A 418 -3.71 -8.53 17.48
C VAL A 418 -5.09 -8.89 16.94
N PHE A 419 -5.54 -8.27 15.85
CA PHE A 419 -6.81 -8.63 15.22
C PHE A 419 -6.88 -10.12 14.87
N ARG A 420 -5.82 -10.67 14.26
CA ARG A 420 -5.77 -12.09 13.92
C ARG A 420 -5.76 -13.00 15.14
N ALA A 421 -5.06 -12.62 16.20
CA ALA A 421 -5.03 -13.39 17.43
C ALA A 421 -6.41 -13.48 18.10
N LEU A 422 -7.18 -12.39 18.06
CA LEU A 422 -8.52 -12.32 18.67
C LEU A 422 -9.60 -13.01 17.83
N THR A 423 -9.58 -12.78 16.52
CA THR A 423 -10.68 -13.19 15.63
C THR A 423 -10.42 -14.49 14.88
N GLY A 424 -9.16 -14.93 14.82
CA GLY A 424 -8.73 -16.00 13.91
C GLY A 424 -8.70 -15.60 12.43
N ASN A 425 -9.08 -14.36 12.07
CA ASN A 425 -9.14 -13.86 10.71
C ASN A 425 -7.97 -12.94 10.34
N SER A 426 -7.65 -12.83 9.05
CA SER A 426 -6.73 -11.80 8.56
C SER A 426 -7.41 -10.44 8.63
N PHE A 427 -6.71 -9.37 9.00
CA PHE A 427 -7.24 -7.99 9.02
C PHE A 427 -7.94 -7.58 7.71
N THR A 428 -7.51 -8.15 6.57
CA THR A 428 -8.14 -7.94 5.26
C THR A 428 -9.59 -8.43 5.16
N THR A 429 -10.08 -9.23 6.11
CA THR A 429 -11.48 -9.69 6.15
C THR A 429 -12.43 -8.61 6.63
N LEU A 430 -11.96 -7.54 7.31
CA LEU A 430 -12.82 -6.46 7.81
C LEU A 430 -13.72 -5.87 6.73
N ARG A 431 -13.16 -5.60 5.54
CA ARG A 431 -13.95 -5.11 4.40
C ARG A 431 -14.97 -6.14 3.91
N VAL A 432 -14.64 -7.43 3.99
CA VAL A 432 -15.58 -8.49 3.61
C VAL A 432 -16.72 -8.54 4.63
N MET A 433 -16.42 -8.51 5.94
CA MET A 433 -17.41 -8.44 7.03
C MET A 433 -18.33 -7.23 6.82
N LEU A 434 -17.75 -6.03 6.71
CA LEU A 434 -18.49 -4.78 6.54
C LEU A 434 -19.48 -4.83 5.37
N TYR A 435 -19.02 -5.24 4.18
CA TYR A 435 -19.92 -5.32 3.03
C TYR A 435 -20.93 -6.47 3.14
N SER A 436 -20.54 -7.60 3.73
CA SER A 436 -21.45 -8.73 3.94
C SER A 436 -22.61 -8.33 4.84
N ASP A 437 -22.30 -7.66 5.95
CA ASP A 437 -23.29 -7.25 6.95
C ASP A 437 -24.17 -6.12 6.43
N ALA A 438 -23.57 -5.13 5.75
CA ALA A 438 -24.34 -4.05 5.12
C ALA A 438 -25.30 -4.60 4.04
N VAL A 439 -24.87 -5.59 3.25
CA VAL A 439 -25.74 -6.23 2.25
C VAL A 439 -26.81 -7.10 2.90
N ALA A 440 -26.49 -7.78 4.00
CA ALA A 440 -27.48 -8.56 4.74
C ALA A 440 -28.57 -7.66 5.35
N ALA A 441 -28.19 -6.48 5.86
CA ALA A 441 -29.11 -5.54 6.49
C ALA A 441 -29.91 -4.67 5.50
N HIS A 442 -29.27 -4.23 4.41
CA HIS A 442 -29.81 -3.20 3.51
C HIS A 442 -29.90 -3.66 2.03
N GLY A 443 -29.67 -4.94 1.75
CA GLY A 443 -29.63 -5.45 0.38
C GLY A 443 -28.50 -4.81 -0.44
N VAL A 444 -28.72 -4.65 -1.74
CA VAL A 444 -27.68 -4.11 -2.65
C VAL A 444 -27.28 -2.66 -2.31
N GLU A 445 -28.20 -1.88 -1.72
CA GLU A 445 -27.95 -0.50 -1.29
C GLU A 445 -26.91 -0.43 -0.15
N GLY A 446 -26.79 -1.49 0.64
CA GLY A 446 -25.75 -1.63 1.67
C GLY A 446 -24.33 -1.48 1.14
N ILE A 447 -24.10 -1.73 -0.16
CA ILE A 447 -22.80 -1.51 -0.79
C ILE A 447 -22.42 -0.03 -0.76
N GLU A 448 -23.35 0.85 -1.14
CA GLU A 448 -23.08 2.29 -1.18
C GLU A 448 -22.94 2.86 0.24
N LEU A 449 -23.72 2.36 1.20
CA LEU A 449 -23.61 2.74 2.62
C LEU A 449 -22.24 2.36 3.23
N ALA A 450 -21.68 1.21 2.85
CA ALA A 450 -20.41 0.73 3.38
C ALA A 450 -19.17 1.27 2.65
N LYS A 451 -19.32 1.85 1.45
CA LYS A 451 -18.20 2.35 0.63
C LYS A 451 -17.37 3.45 1.31
N PRO A 452 -17.96 4.46 1.97
CA PRO A 452 -17.21 5.48 2.69
C PRO A 452 -16.25 4.87 3.71
N SER A 453 -16.74 4.00 4.60
CA SER A 453 -15.95 3.34 5.65
C SER A 453 -14.78 2.50 5.16
N ALA A 454 -14.84 1.98 3.92
CA ALA A 454 -13.76 1.20 3.30
C ALA A 454 -12.91 2.00 2.30
N HIS A 455 -13.25 3.27 2.05
CA HIS A 455 -12.64 4.13 1.04
C HIS A 455 -12.57 3.44 -0.34
N HIS A 456 -13.73 3.01 -0.85
CA HIS A 456 -13.87 2.44 -2.19
C HIS A 456 -14.74 3.33 -3.08
N ALA A 457 -14.21 3.68 -4.25
CA ALA A 457 -14.95 4.46 -5.25
C ALA A 457 -15.81 3.59 -6.19
N SER A 458 -15.32 2.41 -6.62
CA SER A 458 -16.01 1.54 -7.58
C SER A 458 -16.79 0.41 -6.93
N THR A 459 -18.05 0.29 -7.32
CA THR A 459 -18.99 -0.74 -6.88
C THR A 459 -18.70 -2.09 -7.53
N GLU A 460 -18.18 -2.10 -8.76
CA GLU A 460 -17.74 -3.29 -9.50
C GLU A 460 -16.58 -3.98 -8.77
N VAL A 461 -15.59 -3.18 -8.33
CA VAL A 461 -14.46 -3.68 -7.53
C VAL A 461 -14.98 -4.30 -6.22
N VAL A 462 -15.99 -3.70 -5.59
CA VAL A 462 -16.61 -4.24 -4.38
C VAL A 462 -17.30 -5.57 -4.66
N LYS A 463 -18.18 -5.60 -5.66
CA LYS A 463 -18.91 -6.80 -6.09
C LYS A 463 -17.96 -7.94 -6.40
N GLN A 464 -16.94 -7.71 -7.22
CA GLN A 464 -16.00 -8.76 -7.63
C GLN A 464 -15.16 -9.30 -6.48
N HIS A 465 -14.68 -8.45 -5.58
CA HIS A 465 -13.66 -8.85 -4.60
C HIS A 465 -14.17 -9.09 -3.19
N TYR A 466 -15.38 -8.66 -2.83
CA TYR A 466 -15.83 -8.68 -1.44
C TYR A 466 -17.21 -9.33 -1.22
N ILE A 467 -18.09 -9.38 -2.23
CA ILE A 467 -19.47 -9.84 -2.05
C ILE A 467 -20.03 -10.61 -3.26
N ALA A 468 -19.17 -11.13 -4.15
CA ALA A 468 -19.60 -11.71 -5.43
C ALA A 468 -20.68 -12.79 -5.26
N GLU A 469 -20.54 -13.65 -4.25
CA GLU A 469 -21.49 -14.72 -3.96
C GLU A 469 -22.75 -14.22 -3.27
N GLN A 470 -22.66 -13.28 -2.33
CA GLN A 470 -23.82 -12.70 -1.65
C GLN A 470 -24.70 -11.90 -2.61
N VAL A 471 -24.10 -11.17 -3.55
CA VAL A 471 -24.82 -10.47 -4.61
C VAL A 471 -25.52 -11.48 -5.53
N ALA A 472 -24.86 -12.58 -5.89
CA ALA A 472 -25.47 -13.65 -6.67
C ALA A 472 -26.64 -14.33 -5.91
N GLU A 473 -26.48 -14.55 -4.60
CA GLU A 473 -27.51 -15.11 -3.73
C GLU A 473 -28.72 -14.18 -3.58
N VAL A 474 -28.49 -12.89 -3.31
CA VAL A 474 -29.55 -11.86 -3.25
C VAL A 474 -30.28 -11.78 -4.59
N HIS A 475 -29.58 -11.79 -5.72
CA HIS A 475 -30.22 -11.81 -7.04
C HIS A 475 -31.04 -13.08 -7.27
N ALA A 476 -30.53 -14.26 -6.91
CA ALA A 476 -31.24 -15.52 -7.03
C ALA A 476 -32.50 -15.56 -6.13
N THR A 477 -32.42 -15.05 -4.91
CA THR A 477 -33.55 -14.95 -3.98
C THR A 477 -34.60 -13.96 -4.47
N ASN A 478 -34.19 -12.79 -4.96
CA ASN A 478 -35.10 -11.81 -5.57
C ASN A 478 -35.81 -12.38 -6.81
N LEU A 479 -35.11 -13.16 -7.65
CA LEU A 479 -35.71 -13.86 -8.79
C LEU A 479 -36.73 -14.92 -8.35
N ARG A 480 -36.40 -15.71 -7.31
CA ARG A 480 -37.32 -16.69 -6.71
C ARG A 480 -38.59 -16.04 -6.17
N GLN A 481 -38.46 -14.96 -5.39
CA GLN A 481 -39.60 -14.21 -4.85
C GLN A 481 -40.45 -13.58 -5.97
N ARG A 482 -39.83 -13.01 -7.02
CA ARG A 482 -40.56 -12.48 -8.18
C ARG A 482 -41.34 -13.56 -8.93
N ARG A 483 -40.80 -14.78 -9.04
CA ARG A 483 -41.51 -15.92 -9.64
C ARG A 483 -42.69 -16.37 -8.77
N GLN A 484 -42.48 -16.48 -7.46
CA GLN A 484 -43.54 -16.84 -6.50
C GLN A 484 -44.68 -15.81 -6.52
N ARG A 485 -44.38 -14.50 -6.54
CA ARG A 485 -45.41 -13.45 -6.67
C ARG A 485 -46.21 -13.56 -7.98
N ARG A 486 -45.54 -13.86 -9.10
CA ARG A 486 -46.23 -14.09 -10.37
C ARG A 486 -47.14 -15.32 -10.34
N GLN A 487 -46.67 -16.41 -9.76
CA GLN A 487 -47.49 -17.63 -9.61
C GLN A 487 -48.70 -17.39 -8.69
N GLY A 488 -48.51 -16.72 -7.55
CA GLY A 488 -49.61 -16.35 -6.66
C GLY A 488 -50.63 -15.42 -7.33
N SER A 489 -50.17 -14.45 -8.13
CA SER A 489 -51.05 -13.55 -8.89
C SER A 489 -51.85 -14.29 -9.97
N LEU A 490 -51.25 -15.27 -10.66
CA LEU A 490 -51.94 -16.10 -11.65
C LEU A 490 -52.98 -17.03 -11.02
N ILE A 491 -52.66 -17.63 -9.87
CA ILE A 491 -53.59 -18.49 -9.13
C ILE A 491 -54.79 -17.67 -8.63
N SER A 492 -54.53 -16.48 -8.07
CA SER A 492 -55.59 -15.56 -7.63
C SER A 492 -56.47 -15.09 -8.80
N ALA A 493 -55.87 -14.77 -9.95
CA ALA A 493 -56.62 -14.41 -11.16
C ALA A 493 -57.47 -15.57 -11.69
N GLN A 494 -56.97 -16.81 -11.68
CA GLN A 494 -57.74 -17.99 -12.06
C GLN A 494 -58.90 -18.27 -11.09
N GLN A 495 -58.69 -18.12 -9.78
CA GLN A 495 -59.74 -18.28 -8.79
C GLN A 495 -60.82 -17.21 -8.94
N GLY A 496 -60.45 -15.97 -9.22
CA GLY A 496 -61.41 -14.90 -9.53
C GLY A 496 -62.22 -15.18 -10.80
N LEU A 497 -61.59 -15.74 -11.83
CA LEU A 497 -62.26 -16.12 -13.09
C LEU A 497 -63.23 -17.31 -12.90
N LEU A 498 -62.84 -18.30 -12.10
CA LEU A 498 -63.70 -19.45 -11.77
C LEU A 498 -64.90 -19.01 -10.92
N SER A 499 -64.68 -18.16 -9.91
CA SER A 499 -65.76 -17.59 -9.11
C SER A 499 -66.76 -16.80 -9.98
N ALA A 500 -66.28 -16.01 -10.93
CA ALA A 500 -67.14 -15.26 -11.84
C ALA A 500 -67.93 -16.15 -12.81
N LEU A 501 -67.39 -17.33 -13.17
CA LEU A 501 -68.09 -18.31 -14.00
C LEU A 501 -69.15 -19.10 -13.21
N ASP A 502 -68.88 -19.40 -11.93
CA ASP A 502 -69.84 -20.03 -11.03
C ASP A 502 -71.02 -19.07 -10.74
N ASP A 503 -70.74 -17.78 -10.51
CA ASP A 503 -71.77 -16.74 -10.32
C ASP A 503 -72.63 -16.54 -11.59
N ALA A 504 -72.04 -16.65 -12.77
CA ALA A 504 -72.76 -16.54 -14.05
C ALA A 504 -73.59 -17.78 -14.38
N SER A 505 -73.30 -18.94 -13.77
CA SER A 505 -74.04 -20.19 -13.98
C SER A 505 -75.21 -20.37 -12.99
N ALA A 506 -75.33 -19.47 -12.00
CA ALA A 506 -76.39 -19.44 -10.99
C ALA A 506 -77.56 -18.49 -11.33
N ILE A 507 -77.51 -17.85 -12.50
CA ILE A 507 -78.59 -17.05 -13.12
C ILE A 507 -79.24 -17.90 -14.21
#